data_AF-A0A0D0CFG7-F1
#
_entry.id   AF-A0A0D0CFG7-F1
#
_cell.length_a   1.000
_cell.length_b   1.000
_cell.length_c   1.000
_cell.angle_alpha   90.00
_cell.angle_beta   90.00
_cell.angle_gamma   90.00
#
_symmetry.space_group_name_H-M   'P 1'
#
loop_
_entity.id
_entity.type
_entity.pdbx_description
1 polymer ?
#
loop_
_entity_poly.entity_id
_entity_poly.type
_entity_poly.pdbx_seq_one_letter_code
_entity_poly.pdbx_strand_id
1 'polypeptide(L)'
;MLGQSPLILTFAHMRAVVEEKFSLRPCDWKLLSVQHQLKQKDVFTVSPTGLGKTLTFWIPLLFNHDGIIIIVTPLNITGEKNCNEAILHGFPAIHLCAKTATDQTFKVCDTGSTFATCPF
;
A
#
# COMPACT_ATOMS: atom_id res chain seq x y z
N MET A 1 -20.53 -6.06 -14.46
CA MET A 1 -20.88 -5.73 -13.06
C MET A 1 -21.26 -7.01 -12.33
N LEU A 2 -20.29 -7.85 -11.96
CA LEU A 2 -20.54 -9.00 -11.07
C LEU A 2 -20.16 -8.54 -9.67
N GLY A 3 -21.19 -8.26 -8.85
CA GLY A 3 -21.02 -8.05 -7.43
C GLY A 3 -20.46 -9.33 -6.82
N GLN A 4 -19.18 -9.28 -6.44
CA GLN A 4 -18.62 -10.30 -5.58
C GLN A 4 -19.26 -10.11 -4.19
N SER A 5 -19.98 -11.12 -3.72
CA SER A 5 -20.35 -11.27 -2.31
C SER A 5 -19.13 -10.99 -1.43
N PRO A 6 -19.27 -10.44 -0.21
CA PRO A 6 -18.12 -10.15 0.63
C PRO A 6 -17.46 -11.48 0.99
N LEU A 7 -16.44 -11.87 0.23
CA LEU A 7 -15.63 -13.03 0.53
C LEU A 7 -15.08 -12.78 1.93
N ILE A 8 -15.44 -13.65 2.88
CA ILE A 8 -14.82 -13.65 4.19
C ILE A 8 -13.33 -13.82 3.93
N LEU A 9 -12.57 -12.73 4.11
CA LEU A 9 -11.15 -12.70 3.81
C LEU A 9 -10.42 -13.54 4.88
N THR A 10 -10.24 -14.82 4.60
CA THR A 10 -9.54 -15.76 5.49
C THR A 10 -8.04 -15.55 5.39
N PHE A 11 -7.30 -15.87 6.46
CA PHE A 11 -5.83 -15.76 6.46
C PHE A 11 -5.18 -16.66 5.41
N ALA A 12 -5.76 -17.84 5.14
CA ALA A 12 -5.26 -18.74 4.11
C ALA A 12 -5.36 -18.10 2.72
N HIS A 13 -6.53 -17.54 2.39
CA HIS A 13 -6.73 -16.85 1.12
C HIS A 13 -5.82 -15.62 1.00
N MET A 14 -5.75 -14.78 2.04
CA MET A 14 -4.89 -13.60 2.03
C MET A 14 -3.43 -13.98 1.82
N ARG A 15 -2.95 -15.01 2.52
CA ARG A 15 -1.56 -15.47 2.39
C ARG A 15 -1.25 -15.98 0.99
N ALA A 16 -2.15 -16.76 0.40
CA ALA A 16 -1.96 -17.28 -0.95
C ALA A 16 -1.82 -16.15 -1.98
N VAL A 17 -2.68 -15.14 -1.92
CA VAL A 17 -2.61 -13.98 -2.82
C VAL A 17 -1.32 -13.17 -2.62
N VAL A 18 -0.90 -12.97 -1.37
CA VAL A 18 0.36 -12.25 -1.07
C VAL A 18 1.58 -13.02 -1.53
N GLU A 19 1.60 -14.34 -1.37
CA GLU A 19 2.67 -15.19 -1.88
C GLU A 19 2.73 -15.17 -3.41
N GLU A 20 1.58 -15.21 -4.08
CA GLU A 20 1.50 -15.11 -5.54
C GLU A 20 2.01 -13.76 -6.06
N LYS A 21 1.58 -12.65 -5.45
CA LYS A 21 1.86 -11.30 -5.96
C LYS A 21 3.21 -10.74 -5.54
N PHE A 22 3.65 -11.03 -4.32
CA PHE A 22 4.87 -10.44 -3.76
C PHE A 22 5.99 -11.45 -3.56
N SER A 23 5.76 -12.76 -3.80
CA SER A 23 6.73 -13.82 -3.43
C SER A 23 7.12 -13.79 -1.94
N LEU A 24 6.23 -13.28 -1.08
CA LEU A 24 6.44 -13.13 0.35
C LEU A 24 5.36 -13.86 1.14
N ARG A 25 5.76 -14.53 2.23
CA ARG A 25 4.82 -15.18 3.16
C ARG A 25 4.57 -14.31 4.40
N PRO A 26 3.43 -13.62 4.51
CA PRO A 26 3.10 -12.83 5.70
C PRO A 26 2.81 -13.74 6.90
N CYS A 27 3.23 -13.32 8.09
CA CYS A 27 2.85 -13.95 9.35
C CYS A 27 1.48 -13.45 9.84
N ASP A 28 0.90 -14.15 10.81
CA ASP A 28 -0.50 -13.98 11.19
C ASP A 28 -0.82 -12.57 11.69
N TRP A 29 0.07 -11.92 12.43
CA TRP A 29 -0.18 -10.55 12.90
C TRP A 29 -0.25 -9.53 11.75
N LYS A 30 0.48 -9.73 10.65
CA LYS A 30 0.40 -8.86 9.46
C LYS A 30 -0.97 -9.04 8.79
N LEU A 31 -1.39 -10.29 8.64
CA LEU A 31 -2.70 -10.62 8.08
C LEU A 31 -3.83 -10.09 8.97
N LEU A 32 -3.70 -10.19 10.29
CA LEU A 32 -4.65 -9.64 11.24
C LEU A 32 -4.77 -8.12 11.10
N SER A 33 -3.63 -7.41 11.06
CA SER A 33 -3.59 -5.96 10.86
C SER A 33 -4.29 -5.57 9.55
N VAL A 34 -3.94 -6.22 8.45
CA VAL A 34 -4.53 -5.95 7.13
C VAL A 34 -6.03 -6.28 7.10
N GLN A 35 -6.45 -7.39 7.70
CA GLN A 35 -7.86 -7.75 7.76
C GLN A 35 -8.67 -6.70 8.54
N HIS A 36 -8.10 -6.10 9.59
CA HIS A 36 -8.74 -5.01 10.33
C HIS A 36 -8.77 -3.71 9.52
N GLN A 37 -7.71 -3.39 8.78
CA GLN A 37 -7.68 -2.26 7.84
C GLN A 37 -8.76 -2.39 6.76
N LEU A 38 -8.90 -3.57 6.14
CA LEU A 38 -9.92 -3.85 5.12
C LEU A 38 -11.36 -3.84 5.67
N LYS A 39 -11.51 -4.04 6.99
CA LYS A 39 -12.78 -3.85 7.72
C LYS A 39 -13.00 -2.40 8.17
N GLN A 40 -12.20 -1.45 7.66
CA GLN A 40 -12.28 -0.03 7.97
C GLN A 40 -12.18 0.27 9.48
N LYS A 41 -11.33 -0.48 10.20
CA LYS A 41 -11.03 -0.22 11.61
C LYS A 41 -9.74 0.57 11.74
N ASP A 42 -9.64 1.34 12.82
CA ASP A 42 -8.37 1.93 13.24
C ASP A 42 -7.46 0.85 13.83
N VAL A 43 -6.23 0.75 13.33
CA VAL A 43 -5.29 -0.32 13.69
C VAL A 43 -3.94 0.25 14.12
N PHE A 44 -3.56 -0.04 15.37
CA PHE A 44 -2.20 0.17 15.85
C PHE A 44 -1.38 -1.10 15.66
N THR A 45 -0.36 -1.04 14.78
CA THR A 45 0.55 -2.16 14.54
C THR A 45 1.91 -1.84 15.16
N VAL A 46 2.27 -2.57 16.22
CA VAL A 46 3.56 -2.39 16.92
C VAL A 46 4.43 -3.62 16.66
N SER A 47 5.58 -3.41 16.02
CA SER A 47 6.56 -4.47 15.77
C SER A 47 7.99 -3.91 15.69
N PRO A 48 9.02 -4.67 16.08
CA PRO A 48 10.41 -4.32 15.85
C PRO A 48 10.74 -3.93 14.40
N THR A 49 11.73 -3.06 14.24
CA THR A 49 12.31 -2.73 12.93
C THR A 49 12.85 -3.99 12.26
N GLY A 50 12.70 -4.09 10.93
CA GLY A 50 13.14 -5.25 10.16
C GLY A 50 12.11 -6.38 10.04
N LEU A 51 11.04 -6.40 10.85
CA LEU A 51 10.01 -7.45 10.76
C LEU A 51 9.00 -7.28 9.61
N GLY A 52 9.22 -6.29 8.74
CA GLY A 52 8.41 -6.09 7.54
C GLY A 52 7.02 -5.51 7.82
N LYS A 53 6.92 -4.56 8.76
CA LYS A 53 5.67 -3.82 9.00
C LYS A 53 5.17 -3.08 7.75
N THR A 54 6.08 -2.62 6.89
CA THR A 54 5.72 -1.94 5.63
C THR A 54 4.83 -2.79 4.72
N LEU A 55 4.99 -4.12 4.77
CA LEU A 55 4.14 -5.03 4.00
C LEU A 55 2.65 -4.86 4.32
N THR A 56 2.29 -4.44 5.54
CA THR A 56 0.88 -4.20 5.90
C THR A 56 0.29 -2.97 5.21
N PHE A 57 1.10 -2.12 4.59
CA PHE A 57 0.63 -1.02 3.74
C PHE A 57 0.23 -1.51 2.35
N TRP A 58 0.93 -2.51 1.80
CA TRP A 58 0.71 -2.91 0.40
C TRP A 58 -0.38 -3.97 0.25
N ILE A 59 -0.47 -4.90 1.20
CA ILE A 59 -1.46 -6.00 1.13
C ILE A 59 -2.92 -5.49 0.98
N PRO A 60 -3.39 -4.43 1.68
CA PRO A 60 -4.76 -3.95 1.51
C PRO A 60 -5.12 -3.59 0.05
N LEU A 61 -4.16 -3.06 -0.73
CA LEU A 61 -4.37 -2.70 -2.15
C LEU A 61 -4.65 -3.91 -3.04
N LEU A 62 -4.22 -5.12 -2.63
CA LEU A 62 -4.52 -6.36 -3.37
C LEU A 62 -6.00 -6.77 -3.28
N PHE A 63 -6.72 -6.28 -2.27
CA PHE A 63 -8.11 -6.66 -1.98
C PHE A 63 -9.10 -5.51 -2.11
N ASN A 64 -8.61 -4.27 -2.26
CA ASN A 64 -9.42 -3.08 -2.47
C ASN A 64 -8.94 -2.35 -3.73
N HIS A 65 -9.50 -2.73 -4.88
CA HIS A 65 -9.06 -2.24 -6.20
C HIS A 65 -9.28 -0.73 -6.41
N ASP A 66 -10.27 -0.14 -5.75
CA ASP A 66 -10.57 1.29 -5.81
C ASP A 66 -9.96 2.06 -4.62
N GLY A 67 -9.16 1.38 -3.79
CA GLY A 67 -8.56 1.94 -2.59
C GLY A 67 -7.32 2.77 -2.87
N ILE A 68 -7.17 3.86 -2.11
CA ILE A 68 -5.94 4.67 -2.07
C ILE A 68 -5.34 4.56 -0.66
N ILE A 69 -4.00 4.50 -0.59
CA ILE A 69 -3.28 4.56 0.68
C ILE A 69 -2.42 5.81 0.72
N ILE A 70 -2.61 6.59 1.78
CA ILE A 70 -1.81 7.77 2.07
C ILE A 70 -0.84 7.41 3.19
N ILE A 71 0.47 7.42 2.88
CA ILE A 71 1.51 7.15 3.86
C ILE A 71 2.15 8.47 4.27
N VAL A 72 1.96 8.85 5.53
CA VAL A 72 2.62 10.01 6.13
C VAL A 72 3.91 9.57 6.79
N THR A 73 5.04 10.10 6.32
CA THR A 73 6.36 9.80 6.87
C THR A 73 7.08 11.07 7.29
N PRO A 74 7.82 11.07 8.42
CA PRO A 74 8.54 12.26 8.88
C PRO A 74 9.81 12.58 8.06
N LEU A 75 10.30 11.64 7.25
CA LEU A 75 11.54 11.79 6.49
C LEU A 75 11.29 11.60 4.99
N ASN A 76 11.75 12.55 4.17
CA ASN A 76 11.63 12.50 2.71
C ASN A 76 12.24 11.22 2.12
N ILE A 77 13.38 10.76 2.64
CA ILE A 77 14.05 9.54 2.17
C ILE A 77 13.17 8.30 2.42
N THR A 78 12.41 8.29 3.52
CA THR A 78 11.48 7.18 3.81
C THR A 78 10.28 7.22 2.88
N GLY A 79 9.72 8.41 2.62
CA GLY A 79 8.62 8.58 1.67
C GLY A 79 9.02 8.15 0.25
N GLU A 80 10.20 8.55 -0.21
CA GLU A 80 10.75 8.15 -1.51
C GLU A 80 10.94 6.63 -1.61
N LYS A 81 11.52 5.99 -0.59
CA LYS A 81 11.68 4.53 -0.54
C LYS A 81 10.34 3.80 -0.63
N ASN A 82 9.34 4.26 0.12
CA ASN A 82 8.00 3.66 0.08
C ASN A 82 7.34 3.85 -1.29
N CYS A 83 7.51 5.01 -1.93
CA CYS A 83 7.02 5.27 -3.28
C CYS A 83 7.65 4.32 -4.31
N ASN A 84 8.97 4.16 -4.27
CA ASN A 84 9.68 3.25 -5.15
C ASN A 84 9.29 1.78 -4.92
N GLU A 85 9.07 1.38 -3.67
CA GLU A 85 8.61 0.03 -3.30
C GLU A 85 7.18 -0.23 -3.82
N ALA A 86 6.28 0.74 -3.72
CA ALA A 86 4.93 0.64 -4.27
C ALA A 86 4.95 0.47 -5.80
N ILE A 87 5.76 1.27 -6.50
CA ILE A 87 5.95 1.15 -7.97
C ILE A 87 6.53 -0.21 -8.33
N LEU A 88 7.52 -0.70 -7.58
CA LEU A 88 8.10 -2.03 -7.77
C LEU A 88 7.05 -3.14 -7.62
N HIS A 89 6.09 -2.97 -6.72
CA HIS A 89 4.96 -3.89 -6.53
C HIS A 89 3.82 -3.70 -7.54
N GLY A 90 4.00 -2.82 -8.54
CA GLY A 90 3.02 -2.58 -9.61
C GLY A 90 1.90 -1.61 -9.23
N PHE A 91 2.03 -0.89 -8.11
CA PHE A 91 1.07 0.13 -7.72
C PHE A 91 1.53 1.51 -8.21
N PRO A 92 0.66 2.28 -8.89
CA PRO A 92 0.93 3.69 -9.14
C PRO A 92 1.11 4.43 -7.81
N ALA A 93 2.23 5.13 -7.64
CA ALA A 93 2.51 5.86 -6.41
C ALA A 93 3.25 7.17 -6.70
N ILE A 94 3.08 8.14 -5.79
CA ILE A 94 3.70 9.45 -5.84
C ILE A 94 4.23 9.85 -4.47
N HIS A 95 5.39 10.51 -4.44
CA HIS A 95 5.97 11.07 -3.23
C HIS A 95 5.81 12.59 -3.19
N LEU A 96 5.04 13.07 -2.21
CA LEU A 96 4.80 14.49 -1.97
C LEU A 96 5.66 14.99 -0.80
N CYS A 97 6.46 16.01 -1.07
CA CYS A 97 7.24 16.74 -0.08
C CYS A 97 7.27 18.24 -0.43
N ALA A 98 7.88 19.08 0.42
CA ALA A 98 7.94 20.53 0.19
C ALA A 98 8.47 20.92 -1.20
N LYS A 99 9.36 20.11 -1.80
CA LYS A 99 9.91 20.36 -3.14
C LYS A 99 8.99 19.93 -4.28
N THR A 100 8.18 18.89 -4.07
CA THR A 100 7.34 18.27 -5.10
C THR A 100 5.87 18.68 -4.99
N ALA A 101 5.48 19.38 -3.93
CA ALA A 101 4.15 19.95 -3.73
C ALA A 101 3.90 21.15 -4.66
N THR A 102 3.63 20.85 -5.93
CA THR A 102 3.33 21.84 -6.97
C THR A 102 1.96 21.57 -7.59
N ASP A 103 1.33 22.60 -8.17
CA ASP A 103 0.06 22.46 -8.88
C ASP A 103 0.11 21.41 -10.00
N GLN A 104 1.26 21.28 -10.66
CA GLN A 104 1.46 20.25 -11.69
C GLN A 104 1.37 18.86 -11.06
N THR A 105 2.08 18.62 -9.96
CA THR A 105 2.06 17.36 -9.23
C THR A 105 0.65 17.01 -8.75
N PHE A 106 -0.10 17.99 -8.22
CA PHE A 106 -1.47 17.77 -7.76
C PHE A 106 -2.43 17.42 -8.90
N LYS A 107 -2.31 18.05 -10.07
CA LYS A 107 -3.13 17.71 -11.25
C LYS A 107 -2.89 16.29 -11.76
N VAL A 108 -1.68 15.76 -11.61
CA VAL A 108 -1.39 14.37 -12.00
C VAL A 108 -2.07 13.38 -11.05
N CYS A 109 -2.21 13.73 -9.77
CA CYS A 109 -3.01 12.94 -8.83
C CYS A 109 -4.49 12.87 -9.26
N ASP A 110 -5.03 13.96 -9.83
CA ASP A 110 -6.42 14.02 -10.27
C ASP A 110 -6.70 13.15 -11.52
N THR A 111 -5.69 12.94 -12.38
CA THR A 111 -5.88 12.21 -13.65
C THR A 111 -5.58 10.71 -13.57
N GLY A 112 -5.07 10.20 -12.44
CA GLY A 112 -4.78 8.77 -12.24
C GLY A 112 -3.67 8.21 -13.14
N SER A 113 -2.81 9.06 -13.68
CA SER A 113 -1.76 8.68 -14.64
C SER A 113 -0.60 7.95 -13.95
N THR A 114 -0.01 6.94 -14.62
CA THR A 114 1.13 6.17 -14.11
C THR A 114 2.38 7.03 -13.98
N PHE A 115 2.96 7.07 -12.78
CA PHE A 115 4.18 7.80 -12.45
C PHE A 115 5.43 7.05 -12.94
N ALA A 116 5.88 7.32 -14.16
CA ALA A 116 7.27 7.04 -14.53
C ALA A 116 8.13 8.17 -13.92
N THR A 117 8.75 7.88 -12.77
CA THR A 117 9.89 8.58 -12.16
C THR A 117 9.99 10.07 -12.52
N CYS A 118 9.55 10.97 -11.64
CA CYS A 118 10.02 12.36 -11.72
C CYS A 118 11.56 12.32 -11.63
N PRO A 119 12.31 12.70 -12.68
CA PRO A 119 13.73 12.87 -12.55
C PRO A 119 13.95 14.08 -11.63
N PHE A 120 14.91 13.94 -10.72
CA PHE A 120 15.44 15.06 -9.96
C PHE A 120 16.03 16.13 -10.88
#